data_AF-A0A366ZUI7-F1
#
_entry.id   AF-A0A366ZUI7-F1
#
_cell.length_a   1.000
_cell.length_b   1.000
_cell.length_c   1.000
_cell.angle_alpha   90.00
_cell.angle_beta   90.00
_cell.angle_gamma   90.00
#
_symmetry.space_group_name_H-M   'P 1'
#
loop_
_entity.id
_entity.type
_entity.pdbx_description
1 polymer ?
#
loop_
_entity_poly.entity_id
_entity_poly.type
_entity_poly.pdbx_seq_one_letter_code
_entity_poly.pdbx_strand_id
1 'polypeptide(L)'
;MACDATVARIVIGPDGQPIDRGREVRIVPPALRHLLDLRDGGCVFAGCDAPPWWCEAHHLIHWAFGGETTLDNTGLLCERHHGKVHAGFRVERDPDGTWHTHRPDGTEILLTRPDLLVSV
;
A
#
# COMPACT_ATOMS: atom_id res chain seq x y z
N MET A 1 -0.36 -14.80 5.93
CA MET A 1 -1.73 -14.34 6.19
C MET A 1 -1.78 -13.63 7.54
N ALA A 2 -1.74 -12.30 7.49
CA ALA A 2 -2.15 -11.34 8.53
C ALA A 2 -1.67 -9.98 8.03
N CYS A 3 -2.41 -9.36 7.10
CA CYS A 3 -2.29 -7.93 6.76
C CYS A 3 -3.35 -7.05 7.46
N ASP A 4 -4.43 -7.67 7.99
CA ASP A 4 -5.52 -7.00 8.74
C ASP A 4 -5.95 -7.75 10.02
N ALA A 5 -5.04 -7.91 10.99
CA ALA A 5 -5.34 -8.57 12.28
C ALA A 5 -5.51 -7.52 13.38
N THR A 6 -6.62 -7.54 14.11
CA THR A 6 -6.97 -6.52 15.12
C THR A 6 -6.18 -6.70 16.42
N VAL A 7 -5.30 -5.76 16.73
CA VAL A 7 -4.94 -5.40 18.11
C VAL A 7 -5.00 -3.88 18.19
N ALA A 8 -6.03 -3.34 18.81
CA ALA A 8 -6.17 -1.90 19.03
C ALA A 8 -5.99 -1.63 20.53
N ARG A 9 -5.00 -0.81 20.89
CA ARG A 9 -4.97 -0.12 22.18
C ARG A 9 -5.55 1.27 21.93
N ILE A 10 -6.59 1.64 22.67
CA ILE A 10 -7.18 2.99 22.60
C ILE A 10 -6.67 3.75 23.82
N VAL A 11 -5.86 4.79 23.58
CA VAL A 11 -5.52 5.79 24.59
C VAL A 11 -6.32 7.06 24.27
N ILE A 12 -7.11 7.54 25.24
CA ILE A 12 -7.95 8.73 25.10
C ILE A 12 -7.25 9.88 25.84
N GLY A 13 -7.01 11.00 25.15
CA GLY A 13 -6.48 12.22 25.75
C GLY A 13 -7.49 12.91 26.68
N PRO A 14 -7.05 13.87 27.52
CA PRO A 14 -7.92 14.56 28.49
C PRO A 14 -9.10 15.32 27.85
N ASP A 15 -8.99 15.66 26.57
CA ASP A 15 -9.96 16.37 25.73
C ASP A 15 -10.83 15.44 24.87
N GLY A 16 -10.69 14.11 25.04
CA GLY A 16 -11.40 13.13 24.24
C GLY A 16 -10.89 13.00 22.80
N GLN A 17 -9.80 13.68 22.44
CA GLN A 17 -9.24 13.63 21.09
C GLN A 17 -8.28 12.44 20.94
N PRO A 18 -8.36 11.69 19.83
CA PRO A 18 -7.36 10.69 19.49
C PRO A 18 -6.01 11.37 19.22
N ILE A 19 -5.01 11.10 20.06
CA ILE A 19 -3.62 11.51 19.84
C ILE A 19 -3.03 10.59 18.75
N ASP A 20 -2.16 11.15 17.92
CA ASP A 20 -1.41 10.50 16.83
C ASP A 20 -0.98 9.05 17.15
N ARG A 21 -1.20 8.14 16.18
CA ARG A 21 -1.22 6.68 16.34
C ARG A 21 -0.23 5.96 15.43
N GLY A 22 0.94 6.54 15.17
CA GLY A 22 1.95 6.04 14.21
C GLY A 22 2.27 4.53 14.27
N ARG A 23 1.96 3.84 15.38
CA ARG A 23 2.08 2.38 15.48
C ARG A 23 0.91 1.65 16.17
N GLU A 24 -0.05 2.37 16.76
CA GLU A 24 -1.07 1.76 17.64
C GLU A 24 -2.24 1.11 16.88
N VAL A 25 -2.42 1.45 15.61
CA VAL A 25 -3.55 0.95 14.80
C VAL A 25 -3.04 0.38 13.49
N ARG A 26 -3.23 -0.92 13.35
CA ARG A 26 -2.99 -1.63 12.09
C ARG A 26 -4.09 -1.39 11.06
N ILE A 27 -5.31 -1.13 11.51
CA ILE A 27 -6.46 -0.83 10.65
C ILE A 27 -6.22 0.53 9.99
N VAL A 28 -6.25 0.57 8.66
CA VAL A 28 -6.20 1.83 7.91
C VAL A 28 -7.42 2.69 8.28
N PRO A 29 -7.23 3.86 8.90
CA PRO A 29 -8.35 4.72 9.28
C PRO A 29 -9.13 5.17 8.03
N PRO A 30 -10.45 5.45 8.12
CA PRO A 30 -11.25 5.87 6.98
C PRO A 30 -10.68 7.09 6.23
N ALA A 31 -10.08 8.05 6.95
CA ALA A 31 -9.41 9.20 6.34
C ALA A 31 -8.20 8.79 5.50
N LEU A 32 -7.36 7.88 6.00
CA LEU A 32 -6.22 7.35 5.25
C LEU A 32 -6.71 6.51 4.05
N ARG A 33 -7.76 5.70 4.23
CA ARG A 33 -8.37 4.94 3.15
C ARG A 33 -8.82 5.85 2.01
N HIS A 34 -9.49 6.96 2.33
CA HIS A 34 -9.91 7.93 1.33
C HIS A 34 -8.73 8.55 0.57
N LEU A 35 -7.65 8.89 1.27
CA LEU A 35 -6.42 9.40 0.63
C LEU A 35 -5.77 8.35 -0.28
N LEU A 36 -5.78 7.07 0.10
CA LEU A 36 -5.30 5.97 -0.74
C LEU A 36 -6.15 5.82 -1.99
N ASP A 37 -7.48 5.85 -1.88
CA ASP A 37 -8.37 5.76 -3.04
C ASP A 37 -8.11 6.90 -4.06
N LEU A 38 -7.87 8.12 -3.58
CA LEU A 38 -7.54 9.27 -4.43
C LEU A 38 -6.14 9.19 -5.05
N ARG A 39 -5.13 8.76 -4.28
CA ARG A 39 -3.73 8.72 -4.74
C ARG A 39 -3.48 7.56 -5.69
N ASP A 40 -3.99 6.38 -5.36
CA ASP A 40 -3.65 5.14 -6.07
C ASP A 40 -4.59 4.91 -7.26
N GLY A 41 -5.84 5.38 -7.18
CA GLY A 41 -6.83 5.20 -8.25
C GLY A 41 -7.20 3.75 -8.57
N GLY A 42 -6.60 2.78 -7.86
CA GLY A 42 -6.73 1.35 -8.11
C GLY A 42 -5.55 0.57 -7.53
N CYS A 43 -5.39 -0.67 -7.99
CA CYS A 43 -4.28 -1.50 -7.57
C CYS A 43 -2.94 -0.97 -8.09
N VAL A 44 -1.99 -0.70 -7.19
CA VAL A 44 -0.68 -0.13 -7.53
C VAL A 44 0.32 -1.13 -8.12
N PHE A 45 -0.06 -2.42 -8.20
CA PHE A 45 0.78 -3.46 -8.79
C PHE A 45 0.95 -3.20 -10.29
N ALA A 46 2.18 -3.30 -10.79
CA ALA A 46 2.52 -2.99 -12.18
C ALA A 46 1.58 -3.66 -13.20
N GLY A 47 0.89 -2.84 -14.00
CA GLY A 47 0.03 -3.25 -15.11
C GLY A 47 -1.36 -3.72 -14.68
N CYS A 48 -1.80 -3.37 -13.47
CA CYS A 48 -3.13 -3.70 -12.99
C CYS A 48 -4.09 -2.52 -13.10
N ASP A 49 -5.23 -2.73 -13.75
CA ASP A 49 -6.30 -1.72 -13.86
C ASP A 49 -7.47 -2.00 -12.90
N ALA A 50 -7.21 -2.70 -11.79
CA ALA A 50 -8.26 -3.05 -10.84
C ALA A 50 -8.68 -1.79 -10.06
N PRO A 51 -9.98 -1.49 -9.95
CA PRO A 51 -10.43 -0.25 -9.33
C PRO A 51 -10.31 -0.26 -7.80
N PRO A 52 -10.39 0.90 -7.11
CA PRO A 52 -10.17 1.01 -5.67
C PRO A 52 -11.12 0.15 -4.83
N TRP A 53 -12.38 0.00 -5.26
CA TRP A 53 -13.38 -0.80 -4.53
C TRP A 53 -13.15 -2.32 -4.62
N TRP A 54 -12.15 -2.77 -5.41
CA TRP A 54 -11.64 -4.15 -5.40
C TRP A 54 -10.34 -4.30 -4.61
N CYS A 55 -9.87 -3.21 -4.00
CA CYS A 55 -8.56 -3.16 -3.35
C CYS A 55 -8.67 -3.05 -1.84
N GLU A 56 -7.70 -3.70 -1.19
CA GLU A 56 -7.37 -3.59 0.21
C GLU A 56 -6.11 -2.77 0.36
N ALA A 57 -5.95 -2.13 1.52
CA ALA A 57 -4.76 -1.36 1.83
C ALA A 57 -3.65 -2.29 2.33
N HIS A 58 -2.44 -2.14 1.80
CA HIS A 58 -1.30 -2.99 2.08
C HIS A 58 -0.09 -2.16 2.51
N HIS A 59 0.54 -2.53 3.62
CA HIS A 59 1.78 -1.88 4.07
C HIS A 59 2.99 -2.34 3.25
N LEU A 60 3.80 -1.42 2.72
CA LEU A 60 5.00 -1.71 1.93
C LEU A 60 6.10 -2.30 2.82
N ILE A 61 6.44 -1.60 3.90
CA ILE A 61 7.11 -2.18 5.05
C ILE A 61 6.02 -2.79 5.91
N HIS A 62 6.00 -4.11 6.03
CA HIS A 62 4.96 -4.80 6.78
C HIS A 62 4.91 -4.30 8.23
N TRP A 63 3.69 -4.11 8.78
CA TRP A 63 3.50 -3.61 10.14
C TRP A 63 4.27 -4.42 11.21
N ALA A 64 4.31 -5.75 11.08
CA ALA A 64 5.05 -6.62 11.99
C ALA A 64 6.58 -6.39 11.98
N PHE A 65 7.10 -5.77 10.92
CA PHE A 65 8.51 -5.39 10.79
C PHE A 65 8.75 -3.91 11.10
N GLY A 66 7.76 -3.23 11.71
CA GLY A 66 7.88 -1.84 12.15
C GLY A 66 7.36 -0.82 11.16
N GLY A 67 6.68 -1.22 10.09
CA GLY A 67 6.03 -0.29 9.17
C GLY A 67 4.88 0.48 9.81
N GLU A 68 4.88 1.79 9.63
CA GLU A 68 3.83 2.68 10.13
C GLU A 68 2.59 2.64 9.22
N THR A 69 1.41 2.93 9.81
CA THR A 69 0.17 3.09 9.06
C THR A 69 0.06 4.53 8.55
N THR A 70 0.80 4.83 7.49
CA THR A 70 0.87 6.17 6.86
C THR A 70 0.53 6.09 5.38
N LEU A 71 0.33 7.25 4.76
CA LEU A 71 0.13 7.31 3.31
C LEU A 71 1.35 6.75 2.59
N ASP A 72 2.55 7.16 2.96
CA ASP A 72 3.79 6.77 2.26
C ASP A 72 4.11 5.28 2.37
N ASN A 73 3.75 4.62 3.48
CA ASN A 73 4.03 3.21 3.69
C ASN A 73 2.84 2.29 3.34
N THR A 74 1.74 2.81 2.78
CA THR A 74 0.56 2.00 2.45
C THR A 74 0.17 2.18 1.00
N GLY A 75 -0.23 1.12 0.28
CA GLY A 75 -0.74 1.18 -1.09
C GLY A 75 -1.91 0.23 -1.32
N LEU A 76 -2.75 0.50 -2.31
CA LEU A 76 -3.90 -0.35 -2.65
C LEU A 76 -3.51 -1.57 -3.49
N LEU A 77 -3.94 -2.76 -3.07
CA LEU A 77 -3.78 -4.01 -3.83
C LEU A 77 -5.12 -4.74 -3.96
N CYS A 78 -5.43 -5.21 -5.17
CA CYS A 78 -6.56 -6.13 -5.35
C CYS A 78 -6.23 -7.51 -4.78
N GLU A 79 -7.23 -8.31 -4.43
CA GLU A 79 -7.07 -9.63 -3.81
C GLU A 79 -5.99 -10.50 -4.51
N ARG A 80 -6.04 -10.56 -5.85
CA ARG A 80 -5.06 -11.30 -6.67
C ARG A 80 -3.62 -10.84 -6.44
N HIS A 81 -3.38 -9.54 -6.42
CA HIS A 81 -2.04 -8.98 -6.27
C HIS A 81 -1.61 -8.89 -4.81
N HIS A 82 -2.54 -8.75 -3.89
CA HIS A 82 -2.30 -8.88 -2.46
C HIS A 82 -1.75 -10.28 -2.14
N GLY A 83 -2.36 -11.33 -2.73
CA GLY A 83 -1.85 -12.70 -2.68
C GLY A 83 -0.45 -12.87 -3.30
N LYS A 84 -0.14 -12.18 -4.41
CA LYS A 84 1.21 -12.22 -5.00
C LYS A 84 2.26 -11.60 -4.08
N VAL A 85 1.96 -10.49 -3.43
CA VAL A 85 2.90 -9.87 -2.49
C VAL A 85 3.17 -10.80 -1.32
N HIS A 86 2.14 -11.50 -0.83
CA HIS A 86 2.33 -12.60 0.13
C HIS A 86 3.17 -13.77 -0.38
N ALA A 87 3.19 -14.00 -1.71
CA ALA A 87 4.01 -15.02 -2.36
C ALA A 87 5.44 -14.53 -2.73
N GLY A 88 5.86 -13.37 -2.21
CA GLY A 88 7.24 -12.87 -2.35
C GLY A 88 7.44 -11.81 -3.43
N PHE A 89 6.38 -11.38 -4.12
CA PHE A 89 6.46 -10.13 -4.90
C PHE A 89 6.59 -8.94 -3.94
N ARG A 90 7.22 -7.86 -4.38
CA ARG A 90 7.29 -6.62 -3.60
C ARG A 90 6.71 -5.46 -4.39
N VAL A 91 6.12 -4.53 -3.67
CA VAL A 91 5.71 -3.23 -4.18
C VAL A 91 6.46 -2.18 -3.36
N GLU A 92 7.09 -1.25 -4.04
CA GLU A 92 7.91 -0.19 -3.45
C GLU A 92 7.46 1.16 -4.04
N ARG A 93 7.65 2.24 -3.30
CA ARG A 93 7.26 3.59 -3.70
C ARG A 93 8.40 4.55 -3.47
N ASP A 94 8.81 5.24 -4.52
CA ASP A 94 9.85 6.27 -4.44
C ASP A 94 9.31 7.56 -3.82
N PRO A 95 10.19 8.44 -3.30
CA PRO A 95 9.79 9.74 -2.75
C PRO A 95 9.05 10.64 -3.75
N ASP A 96 9.32 10.49 -5.04
CA ASP A 96 8.62 11.21 -6.11
C ASP A 96 7.22 10.64 -6.42
N GLY A 97 6.90 9.50 -5.82
CA GLY A 97 5.63 8.81 -5.93
C GLY A 97 5.54 7.75 -7.01
N THR A 98 6.65 7.44 -7.68
CA THR A 98 6.74 6.34 -8.63
C THR A 98 6.56 4.99 -7.92
N TRP A 99 5.74 4.11 -8.50
CA TRP A 99 5.51 2.76 -8.00
C TRP A 99 6.38 1.75 -8.73
N HIS A 100 7.04 0.90 -7.98
CA HIS A 100 7.85 -0.20 -8.47
C HIS A 100 7.25 -1.53 -8.03
N THR A 101 7.31 -2.53 -8.90
CA THR A 101 6.90 -3.90 -8.55
C THR A 101 8.02 -4.86 -8.88
N HIS A 102 8.45 -5.64 -7.91
CA HIS A 102 9.52 -6.62 -8.06
C HIS A 102 8.98 -8.04 -7.97
N ARG A 103 9.51 -8.91 -8.83
CA ARG A 103 9.32 -10.36 -8.73
C ARG A 103 10.08 -10.91 -7.51
N PRO A 104 9.76 -12.14 -7.07
CA PRO A 104 10.48 -12.78 -5.97
C PRO A 104 12.00 -12.93 -6.20
N ASP A 105 12.44 -13.01 -7.45
CA ASP A 105 13.86 -13.05 -7.82
C ASP A 105 14.56 -11.68 -7.77
N GLY A 106 13.82 -10.61 -7.43
CA GLY A 106 14.32 -9.23 -7.36
C GLY A 106 14.23 -8.45 -8.67
N THR A 107 13.90 -9.09 -9.80
CA THR A 107 13.74 -8.39 -11.07
C THR A 107 12.51 -7.48 -11.05
N GLU A 108 12.65 -6.27 -11.54
CA GLU A 108 11.54 -5.33 -11.65
C GLU A 108 10.61 -5.70 -12.82
N ILE A 109 9.31 -5.47 -12.63
CA ILE A 109 8.30 -5.55 -13.68
C ILE A 109 8.22 -4.18 -14.35
N LEU A 110 9.05 -3.99 -15.37
CA LEU A 110 8.98 -2.80 -16.20
C LEU A 110 7.79 -2.91 -17.15
N LEU A 111 6.84 -1.99 -17.01
CA LEU A 111 5.79 -1.79 -18.00
C LEU A 111 6.42 -1.01 -19.15
N THR A 112 6.94 -1.72 -20.15
CA THR A 112 7.27 -1.08 -21.42
C THR A 112 5.98 -0.59 -22.04
N ARG A 113 5.71 0.70 -21.88
CA ARG A 113 4.76 1.43 -22.71
C ARG A 113 5.25 1.34 -24.17
N PRO A 114 4.57 0.62 -25.07
CA PRO A 114 5.01 0.56 -26.47
C PRO A 114 4.89 1.92 -27.18
N ASP A 115 4.27 2.92 -26.56
CA ASP A 115 4.06 4.28 -27.06
C ASP A 115 5.21 5.28 -26.82
N LEU A 116 6.32 4.86 -26.18
CA LEU A 116 7.48 5.74 -25.94
C LEU A 116 8.76 5.36 -26.72
N LEU A 117 8.68 4.45 -27.71
CA LEU A 117 9.79 4.11 -28.60
C LEU A 117 9.75 4.83 -29.96
N VAL A 118 9.38 6.10 -30.00
CA VAL A 118 9.67 6.97 -31.17
C VAL A 118 10.04 8.37 -30.69
N SER A 119 11.34 8.68 -30.68
CA SER A 119 11.95 9.95 -31.13
C SER A 119 13.36 10.10 -30.54
N VAL A 120 14.36 9.45 -31.14
CA VAL A 120 15.64 10.05 -31.58
C VAL A 120 16.11 9.27 -32.80
#